data_AF-A0A5S6QTV6-F1
#
_entry.id   AF-A0A5S6QTV6-F1
#
_cell.length_a   1.000
_cell.length_b   1.000
_cell.length_c   1.000
_cell.angle_alpha   90.00
_cell.angle_beta   90.00
_cell.angle_gamma   90.00
#
_symmetry.space_group_name_H-M   'P 1'
#
loop_
_entity.id
_entity.type
_entity.pdbx_description
1 polymer ?
#
loop_
_entity_poly.entity_id
_entity_poly.type
_entity_poly.pdbx_seq_one_letter_code
_entity_poly.pdbx_strand_id
1 'polypeptide(L)'
;MVVSRWWEQCTYVMWPDRFMCFVTAYIPGPQHLLLRRTIARWCNLASALCWRGISVRTLKRFPTIEHLVQSGLMTAEELNTFESTESPYGKWWLPLIWVTNLIRQCYDAKLIDSIILRDLLQELQKYRSGFGMLVMYDWVTVPLVYTQVVAIATYGYFAICLIGRQSIGGRDEPDLYIPIFTILQFLFYIGWLKVGEDLMNPFGEDDDDFELNYVLDRNIQVAYLLAEDLSDQLPKPKVDIYWGQKVPMVPYTRGSLKKPDNVFTGHLTELKFKAKDMDFVEQNSLMEREPGLSWPTVAMMRAAHLLPRKKQIKRSCSASSSKQANTFGENSALKEDAIHETD
;
A
#
# COMPACT_ATOMS: atom_id res chain seq x y z
N MET A 1 10.43 -0.74 12.81
CA MET A 1 11.48 -0.03 12.05
C MET A 1 11.88 -0.81 10.80
N VAL A 2 12.41 -2.03 10.92
CA VAL A 2 12.82 -2.85 9.76
C VAL A 2 11.66 -3.08 8.78
N VAL A 3 10.49 -3.53 9.27
CA VAL A 3 9.29 -3.73 8.43
C VAL A 3 8.85 -2.47 7.67
N SER A 4 8.95 -1.29 8.28
CA SER A 4 8.63 -0.02 7.62
C SER A 4 9.59 0.25 6.47
N ARG A 5 10.89 0.09 6.71
CA ARG A 5 11.92 0.25 5.67
C ARG A 5 11.77 -0.79 4.56
N TRP A 6 11.45 -2.03 4.90
CA TRP A 6 11.17 -3.10 3.94
C TRP A 6 9.99 -2.72 3.03
N TRP A 7 8.88 -2.27 3.62
CA TRP A 7 7.71 -1.85 2.86
C TRP A 7 7.98 -0.62 2.00
N GLU A 8 8.67 0.39 2.55
CA GLU A 8 9.08 1.58 1.80
C GLU A 8 9.95 1.21 0.59
N GLN A 9 10.95 0.34 0.78
CA GLN A 9 11.77 -0.17 -0.34
C GLN A 9 10.91 -0.86 -1.40
N CYS A 10 9.93 -1.68 -1.00
CA CYS A 10 8.96 -2.28 -1.92
C CYS A 10 8.21 -1.21 -2.73
N THR A 11 7.73 -0.14 -2.08
CA THR A 11 7.02 0.95 -2.77
C THR A 11 7.89 1.76 -3.72
N TYR A 12 9.21 1.76 -3.53
CA TYR A 12 10.17 2.46 -4.39
C TYR A 12 10.73 1.60 -5.54
N VAL A 13 10.36 0.32 -5.63
CA VAL A 13 10.57 -0.48 -6.85
C VAL A 13 9.66 0.10 -7.94
N MET A 14 10.22 0.96 -8.79
CA MET A 14 9.45 1.70 -9.79
C MET A 14 9.15 0.90 -11.04
N TRP A 15 7.96 1.14 -11.59
CA TRP A 15 7.42 0.48 -12.78
C TRP A 15 7.27 1.53 -13.89
N PRO A 16 7.77 1.30 -15.11
CA PRO A 16 7.75 2.30 -16.18
C PRO A 16 6.33 2.55 -16.73
N ASP A 17 5.35 1.70 -16.41
CA ASP A 17 3.98 1.70 -16.90
C ASP A 17 3.33 3.08 -16.91
N ARG A 18 3.36 3.75 -15.75
CA ARG A 18 2.72 5.05 -15.59
C ARG A 18 3.34 6.08 -16.52
N PHE A 19 4.66 6.11 -16.63
CA PHE A 19 5.36 7.02 -17.53
C PHE A 19 5.09 6.65 -19.00
N MET A 20 5.11 5.35 -19.33
CA MET A 20 4.84 4.87 -20.68
C MET A 20 3.41 5.18 -21.14
N CYS A 21 2.41 5.14 -20.26
CA CYS A 21 1.06 5.59 -20.60
C CYS A 21 1.02 7.05 -21.09
N PHE A 22 1.82 7.93 -20.48
CA PHE A 22 1.91 9.34 -20.89
C PHE A 22 2.63 9.47 -22.23
N VAL A 23 3.75 8.75 -22.40
CA VAL A 23 4.50 8.71 -23.67
C VAL A 23 3.61 8.26 -24.82
N THR A 24 2.83 7.20 -24.60
CA THR A 24 1.92 6.64 -25.58
C THR A 24 0.76 7.59 -25.92
N ALA A 25 0.16 8.23 -24.91
CA ALA A 25 -0.94 9.16 -25.13
C ALA A 25 -0.51 10.46 -25.86
N TYR A 26 0.69 10.97 -25.57
CA TYR A 26 1.14 12.26 -26.09
C TYR A 26 1.92 12.19 -27.39
N ILE A 27 2.43 11.01 -27.75
CA ILE A 27 3.20 10.80 -28.97
C ILE A 27 2.54 9.65 -29.77
N PRO A 28 1.34 9.85 -30.34
CA PRO A 28 0.59 8.79 -31.03
C PRO A 28 1.12 8.50 -32.44
N GLY A 29 0.74 7.37 -33.03
CA GLY A 29 0.99 7.05 -34.44
C GLY A 29 2.24 6.19 -34.72
N PRO A 30 2.26 5.50 -35.86
CA PRO A 30 3.29 4.51 -36.20
C PRO A 30 4.66 5.13 -36.49
N GLN A 31 4.71 6.37 -36.96
CA GLN A 31 5.96 7.08 -37.27
C GLN A 31 6.83 7.34 -36.03
N HIS A 32 6.23 7.32 -34.84
CA HIS A 32 6.93 7.54 -33.57
C HIS A 32 7.21 6.23 -32.80
N LEU A 33 7.02 5.07 -33.43
CA LEU A 33 7.27 3.77 -32.81
C LEU A 33 8.71 3.62 -32.32
N LEU A 34 9.70 3.97 -33.15
CA LEU A 34 11.11 3.90 -32.78
C LEU A 34 11.42 4.78 -31.56
N LEU A 35 10.82 5.98 -31.52
CA LEU A 35 10.96 6.94 -30.43
C LEU A 35 10.41 6.35 -29.12
N ARG A 36 9.16 5.85 -29.13
CA ARG A 36 8.52 5.24 -27.95
C ARG A 36 9.27 4.00 -27.46
N ARG A 37 9.72 3.12 -28.37
CA ARG A 37 10.53 1.94 -28.01
C ARG A 37 11.87 2.31 -27.38
N THR A 38 12.52 3.35 -27.90
CA THR A 38 13.80 3.82 -27.36
C THR A 38 13.62 4.38 -25.95
N ILE A 39 12.55 5.16 -25.71
CA ILE A 39 12.19 5.63 -24.38
C ILE A 39 11.94 4.45 -23.43
N ALA A 40 11.11 3.48 -23.83
CA ALA A 40 10.83 2.28 -23.05
C ALA A 40 12.11 1.51 -22.71
N ARG A 41 13.01 1.34 -23.68
CA ARG A 41 14.28 0.63 -23.48
C ARG A 41 15.20 1.38 -22.52
N TRP A 42 15.37 2.69 -22.66
CA TRP A 42 16.19 3.49 -21.75
C TRP A 42 15.64 3.54 -20.32
N CYS A 43 14.32 3.56 -20.14
CA CYS A 43 13.70 3.42 -18.82
C CYS A 43 14.04 2.07 -18.16
N ASN A 44 14.00 0.98 -18.92
CA ASN A 44 14.36 -0.35 -18.42
C ASN A 44 15.87 -0.52 -18.23
N LEU A 45 16.69 0.11 -19.07
CA LEU A 45 18.14 0.14 -18.92
C LEU A 45 18.55 0.86 -17.63
N ALA A 46 17.90 1.97 -17.29
CA ALA A 46 18.11 2.66 -16.01
C ALA A 46 17.77 1.76 -14.82
N SER A 47 16.65 1.01 -14.89
CA SER A 47 16.28 0.03 -13.88
C SER A 47 17.34 -1.05 -13.73
N ALA A 48 17.77 -1.67 -14.83
CA ALA A 48 18.79 -2.72 -14.81
C ALA A 48 20.12 -2.22 -14.23
N LEU A 49 20.58 -1.03 -14.63
CA LEU A 49 21.80 -0.42 -14.09
C LEU A 49 21.69 -0.10 -12.60
N CYS A 50 20.54 0.40 -12.14
CA CYS A 50 20.31 0.70 -10.74
C CYS A 50 20.23 -0.57 -9.90
N TRP A 51 19.42 -1.55 -10.33
CA TRP A 51 19.19 -2.80 -9.61
C TRP A 51 20.43 -3.69 -9.58
N ARG A 52 21.25 -3.68 -10.62
CA ARG A 52 22.59 -4.29 -10.60
C ARG A 52 23.47 -3.74 -9.46
N GLY A 53 23.28 -2.48 -9.06
CA GLY A 53 24.04 -1.86 -7.98
C GLY A 53 23.59 -2.24 -6.57
N ILE A 54 22.34 -2.69 -6.40
CA ILE A 54 21.74 -2.92 -5.07
C ILE A 54 21.32 -4.39 -4.84
N SER A 55 21.13 -5.19 -5.90
CA SER A 55 20.62 -6.56 -5.82
C SER A 55 21.64 -7.58 -6.30
N VAL A 56 21.90 -8.58 -5.46
CA VAL A 56 22.83 -9.67 -5.75
C VAL A 56 22.33 -10.50 -6.93
N ARG A 57 21.03 -10.84 -6.97
CA ARG A 57 20.41 -11.58 -8.09
C ARG A 57 20.54 -10.84 -9.42
N THR A 58 20.36 -9.52 -9.40
CA THR A 58 20.48 -8.71 -10.64
C THR A 58 21.94 -8.58 -11.07
N LEU A 59 22.87 -8.42 -10.13
CA LEU A 59 24.30 -8.40 -10.41
C LEU A 59 24.80 -9.72 -11.00
N LYS A 60 24.33 -10.86 -10.49
CA LYS A 60 24.65 -12.18 -11.07
C LYS A 60 24.10 -12.35 -12.48
N ARG A 61 22.94 -11.75 -12.78
CA ARG A 61 22.34 -11.76 -14.11
C ARG A 61 23.11 -10.87 -15.10
N PHE A 62 23.60 -9.71 -14.65
CA PHE A 62 24.36 -8.77 -15.47
C PHE A 62 25.69 -8.39 -14.81
N PRO A 63 26.70 -9.29 -14.76
CA PRO A 63 27.94 -9.04 -14.03
C PRO A 63 28.77 -7.90 -14.59
N THR A 64 28.69 -7.64 -15.90
CA THR A 64 29.42 -6.56 -16.58
C THR A 64 28.49 -5.73 -17.45
N ILE A 65 28.92 -4.53 -17.87
CA ILE A 65 28.10 -3.67 -18.72
C ILE A 65 27.89 -4.32 -20.11
N GLU A 66 28.85 -5.11 -20.59
CA GLU A 66 28.73 -5.87 -21.84
C GLU A 66 27.57 -6.87 -21.80
N HIS A 67 27.22 -7.43 -20.62
CA HIS A 67 26.04 -8.30 -20.50
C HIS A 67 24.73 -7.52 -20.72
N LEU A 68 24.69 -6.21 -20.42
CA LEU A 68 23.54 -5.35 -20.75
C LEU A 68 23.43 -5.12 -22.27
N VAL A 69 24.57 -5.09 -22.97
CA VAL A 69 24.59 -5.01 -24.43
C VAL A 69 24.15 -6.33 -25.06
N GLN A 70 24.70 -7.46 -24.59
CA GLN A 70 24.37 -8.79 -25.10
C GLN A 70 22.90 -9.17 -24.85
N SER A 71 22.30 -8.69 -23.76
CA SER A 71 20.88 -8.88 -23.46
C SER A 71 19.94 -7.95 -24.26
N GLY A 72 20.48 -7.03 -25.07
CA GLY A 72 19.69 -6.12 -25.90
C GLY A 72 19.09 -4.92 -25.14
N LEU A 73 19.44 -4.72 -23.88
CA LEU A 73 19.01 -3.54 -23.10
C LEU A 73 19.76 -2.27 -23.51
N MET A 74 21.01 -2.41 -23.95
CA MET A 74 21.87 -1.33 -24.42
C MET A 74 22.42 -1.67 -25.81
N THR A 75 22.54 -0.68 -26.71
CA THR A 75 23.21 -0.87 -28.00
C THR A 75 24.72 -0.62 -27.88
N ALA A 76 25.51 -1.07 -28.85
CA ALA A 76 26.95 -0.81 -28.87
C ALA A 76 27.29 0.70 -28.95
N GLU A 77 26.49 1.47 -29.68
CA GLU A 77 26.66 2.93 -29.78
C GLU A 77 26.35 3.63 -28.45
N GLU A 78 25.34 3.15 -27.74
CA GLU A 78 25.01 3.65 -26.41
C GLU A 78 26.06 3.29 -25.38
N LEU A 79 26.70 2.12 -25.51
CA LEU A 79 27.84 1.76 -24.66
C LEU A 79 28.99 2.76 -24.83
N ASN A 80 29.35 3.11 -26.07
CA ASN A 80 30.38 4.12 -26.32
C ASN A 80 30.03 5.48 -25.68
N THR A 81 28.76 5.88 -25.77
CA THR A 81 28.26 7.11 -25.12
C THR A 81 28.29 7.00 -23.60
N PHE A 82 27.95 5.83 -23.06
CA PHE A 82 27.97 5.54 -21.64
C PHE A 82 29.39 5.58 -21.08
N GLU A 83 30.37 5.00 -21.78
CA GLU A 83 31.78 4.95 -21.38
C GLU A 83 32.47 6.31 -21.49
N SER A 84 32.24 7.04 -22.58
CA SER A 84 32.78 8.39 -22.79
C SER A 84 32.30 9.42 -21.78
N THR A 85 31.18 9.14 -21.10
CA THR A 85 30.70 9.99 -20.00
C THR A 85 31.56 9.77 -18.76
N GLU A 86 32.46 10.74 -18.50
CA GLU A 86 33.31 10.76 -17.30
C GLU A 86 32.47 10.97 -16.04
N SER A 87 32.46 9.98 -15.16
CA SER A 87 31.86 10.09 -13.83
C SER A 87 32.53 9.12 -12.88
N PRO A 88 32.96 9.56 -11.67
CA PRO A 88 33.47 8.65 -10.64
C PRO A 88 32.35 7.88 -9.93
N TYR A 89 31.08 8.18 -10.22
CA TYR A 89 29.91 7.61 -9.56
C TYR A 89 29.15 6.65 -10.46
N GLY A 90 28.26 5.83 -9.87
CA GLY A 90 27.36 4.95 -10.63
C GLY A 90 26.50 5.72 -11.64
N LYS A 91 26.52 5.28 -12.90
CA LYS A 91 25.86 5.95 -14.04
C LYS A 91 24.44 5.46 -14.34
N TRP A 92 23.72 4.94 -13.34
CA TRP A 92 22.33 4.45 -13.48
C TRP A 92 21.33 5.55 -13.92
N TRP A 93 21.64 6.80 -13.62
CA TRP A 93 20.82 7.97 -13.97
C TRP A 93 20.97 8.41 -15.43
N LEU A 94 22.02 7.95 -16.12
CA LEU A 94 22.39 8.46 -17.44
C LEU A 94 21.33 8.16 -18.52
N PRO A 95 20.72 6.95 -18.61
CA PRO A 95 19.66 6.70 -19.59
C PRO A 95 18.43 7.59 -19.39
N LEU A 96 18.11 7.99 -18.16
CA LEU A 96 16.99 8.90 -17.89
C LEU A 96 17.26 10.33 -18.38
N ILE A 97 18.54 10.74 -18.41
CA ILE A 97 18.96 11.99 -19.05
C ILE A 97 18.84 11.89 -20.57
N TRP A 98 19.17 10.74 -21.16
CA TRP A 98 18.93 10.51 -22.59
C TRP A 98 17.44 10.62 -22.94
N VAL A 99 16.56 10.02 -22.13
CA VAL A 99 15.09 10.18 -22.28
C VAL A 99 14.69 11.66 -22.18
N THR A 100 15.21 12.39 -21.20
CA THR A 100 14.94 13.84 -21.04
C THR A 100 15.34 14.64 -22.29
N ASN A 101 16.53 14.36 -22.83
CA ASN A 101 17.03 15.02 -24.04
C ASN A 101 16.19 14.66 -25.28
N LEU A 102 15.74 13.41 -25.37
CA LEU A 102 14.90 12.94 -26.47
C LEU A 102 13.51 13.58 -26.45
N ILE A 103 12.89 13.72 -25.27
CA ILE A 103 11.63 14.45 -25.10
C ILE A 103 11.82 15.93 -25.44
N ARG A 104 12.95 16.54 -25.05
CA ARG A 104 13.27 17.92 -25.43
C ARG A 104 13.38 18.09 -26.94
N GLN A 105 14.03 17.16 -27.65
CA GLN A 105 14.08 17.18 -29.11
C GLN A 105 12.67 17.09 -29.73
N CYS A 106 11.75 16.34 -29.13
CA CYS A 106 10.36 16.29 -29.58
C CYS A 106 9.65 17.65 -29.42
N TYR A 107 9.94 18.38 -28.35
CA TYR A 107 9.44 19.74 -28.15
C TYR A 107 10.03 20.72 -29.17
N ASP A 108 11.35 20.66 -29.40
CA ASP A 108 12.02 21.52 -30.38
C ASP A 108 11.51 21.25 -31.81
N ALA A 109 11.19 19.99 -32.12
CA ALA A 109 10.54 19.58 -33.37
C ALA A 109 9.03 19.91 -33.44
N LYS A 110 8.47 20.54 -32.39
CA LYS A 110 7.03 20.88 -32.26
C LYS A 110 6.09 19.68 -32.34
N LEU A 111 6.55 18.49 -31.95
CA LEU A 111 5.71 17.29 -31.82
C LEU A 111 4.87 17.34 -30.55
N ILE A 112 5.37 18.00 -29.50
CA ILE A 112 4.70 18.15 -28.20
C ILE A 112 4.69 19.63 -27.78
N ASP A 113 3.70 20.02 -26.98
CA ASP A 113 3.60 21.36 -26.42
C ASP A 113 4.34 21.50 -25.07
N SER A 114 4.36 22.71 -24.51
CA SER A 114 5.04 22.98 -23.24
C SER A 114 4.37 22.32 -22.03
N ILE A 115 3.06 22.06 -22.10
CA ILE A 115 2.30 21.46 -21.00
C ILE A 115 2.62 19.96 -20.93
N ILE A 116 2.54 19.28 -22.08
CA ILE A 116 2.93 17.89 -22.29
C ILE A 116 4.39 17.68 -21.90
N LEU A 117 5.30 18.58 -22.32
CA LEU A 117 6.70 18.51 -21.92
C LEU A 117 6.85 18.51 -20.40
N ARG A 118 6.22 19.47 -19.70
CA ARG A 118 6.27 19.54 -18.24
C ARG A 118 5.73 18.26 -17.61
N ASP A 119 4.59 17.76 -18.09
CA ASP A 119 3.93 16.60 -17.51
C ASP A 119 4.76 15.32 -17.71
N LEU A 120 5.34 15.10 -18.91
CA LEU A 120 6.28 14.01 -19.17
C LEU A 120 7.53 14.08 -18.28
N LEU A 121 8.11 15.28 -18.13
CA LEU A 121 9.29 15.46 -17.29
C LEU A 121 8.96 15.22 -15.81
N GLN A 122 7.81 15.66 -15.31
CA GLN A 122 7.39 15.39 -13.93
C GLN A 122 7.22 13.90 -13.66
N GLU A 123 6.60 13.16 -14.58
CA GLU A 123 6.43 11.71 -14.44
C GLU A 123 7.77 10.97 -14.53
N LEU A 124 8.67 11.40 -15.42
CA LEU A 124 10.03 10.87 -15.49
C LEU A 124 10.83 11.15 -14.21
N GLN A 125 10.69 12.33 -13.60
CA GLN A 125 11.36 12.65 -12.33
C GLN A 125 10.81 11.85 -11.15
N LYS A 126 9.50 11.56 -11.12
CA LYS A 126 8.91 10.64 -10.13
C LYS A 126 9.51 9.24 -10.30
N TYR A 127 9.60 8.75 -11.53
CA TYR A 127 10.25 7.48 -11.86
C TYR A 127 11.70 7.46 -11.39
N ARG A 128 12.48 8.50 -11.71
CA ARG A 128 13.86 8.69 -11.24
C ARG A 128 13.98 8.67 -9.72
N SER A 129 13.07 9.36 -9.02
CA SER A 129 13.14 9.53 -7.57
C SER A 129 13.04 8.21 -6.81
N GLY A 130 12.27 7.23 -7.31
CA GLY A 130 12.22 5.91 -6.70
C GLY A 130 13.56 5.18 -6.72
N PHE A 131 14.30 5.22 -7.84
CA PHE A 131 15.66 4.69 -7.89
C PHE A 131 16.62 5.42 -6.93
N GLY A 132 16.50 6.75 -6.87
CA GLY A 132 17.27 7.55 -5.91
C GLY A 132 17.01 7.10 -4.46
N MET A 133 15.75 6.88 -4.10
CA MET A 133 15.39 6.38 -2.77
C MET A 133 15.91 4.97 -2.52
N LEU A 134 15.79 4.05 -3.49
CA LEU A 134 16.36 2.70 -3.36
C LEU A 134 17.86 2.72 -3.08
N VAL A 135 18.62 3.52 -3.84
CA VAL A 135 20.06 3.71 -3.61
C VAL A 135 20.34 4.29 -2.23
N MET A 136 19.48 5.20 -1.72
CA MET A 136 19.63 5.75 -0.38
C MET A 136 19.34 4.72 0.73
N TYR A 137 18.37 3.81 0.56
CA TYR A 137 18.11 2.74 1.52
C TYR A 137 19.25 1.72 1.57
N ASP A 138 19.84 1.41 0.42
CA ASP A 138 21.02 0.55 0.30
C ASP A 138 22.26 1.20 0.93
N TRP A 139 22.53 2.47 0.61
CA TRP A 139 23.69 3.19 1.13
C TRP A 139 23.59 3.49 2.64
N VAL A 140 22.41 3.85 3.12
CA VAL A 140 22.16 4.20 4.52
C VAL A 140 21.37 3.07 5.20
N THR A 141 22.10 2.04 5.63
CA THR A 141 21.54 0.90 6.35
C THR A 141 21.12 1.25 7.77
N VAL A 142 20.41 0.34 8.44
CA VAL A 142 20.11 0.47 9.88
C VAL A 142 21.44 0.59 10.65
N PRO A 143 21.58 1.53 11.60
CA PRO A 143 22.81 1.69 12.36
C PRO A 143 23.22 0.38 13.03
N LEU A 144 24.47 -0.01 12.82
CA LEU A 144 25.03 -1.27 13.30
C LEU A 144 24.88 -1.44 14.83
N VAL A 145 24.99 -0.35 15.58
CA VAL A 145 24.80 -0.38 17.04
C VAL A 145 23.39 -0.85 17.44
N TYR A 146 22.36 -0.53 16.67
CA TYR A 146 20.99 -0.97 16.98
C TYR A 146 20.82 -2.46 16.74
N THR A 147 21.35 -3.00 15.65
CA THR A 147 21.28 -4.45 15.38
C THR A 147 22.11 -5.21 16.42
N GLN A 148 23.28 -4.70 16.78
CA GLN A 148 24.14 -5.29 17.81
C GLN A 148 23.49 -5.28 19.20
N VAL A 149 22.89 -4.17 19.63
CA VAL A 149 22.23 -4.09 20.95
C VAL A 149 21.08 -5.10 21.05
N VAL A 150 20.26 -5.21 20.00
CA VAL A 150 19.15 -6.18 19.97
C VAL A 150 19.68 -7.62 20.00
N ALA A 151 20.74 -7.93 19.23
CA ALA A 151 21.37 -9.25 19.23
C ALA A 151 21.97 -9.61 20.60
N ILE A 152 22.72 -8.70 21.22
CA ILE A 152 23.33 -8.90 22.55
C ILE A 152 22.24 -9.12 23.60
N ALA A 153 21.15 -8.35 23.57
CA ALA A 153 20.06 -8.51 24.52
C ALA A 153 19.39 -9.89 24.40
N THR A 154 19.09 -10.32 23.17
CA THR A 154 18.44 -11.62 22.90
C THR A 154 19.37 -12.79 23.23
N TYR A 155 20.61 -12.77 22.75
CA TYR A 155 21.58 -13.84 23.02
C TYR A 155 22.01 -13.89 24.48
N GLY A 156 22.20 -12.74 25.13
CA GLY A 156 22.50 -12.65 26.56
C GLY A 156 21.37 -13.20 27.43
N TYR A 157 20.11 -12.90 27.09
CA TYR A 157 18.94 -13.49 27.76
C TYR A 157 18.97 -15.02 27.70
N PHE A 158 19.23 -15.59 26.53
CA PHE A 158 19.28 -17.05 26.39
C PHE A 158 20.53 -17.69 27.01
N ALA A 159 21.67 -17.00 27.03
CA ALA A 159 22.85 -17.46 27.76
C ALA A 159 22.56 -17.61 29.26
N ILE A 160 21.84 -16.66 29.85
CA ILE A 160 21.41 -16.75 31.26
C ILE A 160 20.36 -17.85 31.44
N CYS A 161 19.37 -17.96 30.54
CA CYS A 161 18.34 -19.00 30.62
C CYS A 161 18.93 -20.42 30.52
N LEU A 162 20.01 -20.60 29.76
CA LEU A 162 20.69 -21.88 29.60
C LEU A 162 21.27 -22.39 30.92
N ILE A 163 21.68 -21.49 31.81
CA ILE A 163 22.18 -21.84 33.15
C ILE A 163 21.04 -21.84 34.17
N GLY A 164 20.22 -20.78 34.18
CA GLY A 164 19.24 -20.50 35.23
C GLY A 164 17.96 -21.32 35.15
N ARG A 165 17.68 -22.01 34.03
CA ARG A 165 16.50 -22.87 33.86
C ARG A 165 16.84 -24.34 33.73
N GLN A 166 18.02 -24.74 34.19
CA GLN A 166 18.35 -26.15 34.36
C GLN A 166 17.50 -26.71 35.52
N SER A 167 16.87 -27.86 35.30
CA SER A 167 16.17 -28.58 36.35
C SER A 167 17.20 -29.22 37.28
N ILE A 168 17.39 -28.63 38.46
CA ILE A 168 18.26 -29.17 39.50
C ILE A 168 17.35 -30.01 40.41
N GLY A 169 17.10 -31.26 40.02
CA GLY A 169 16.12 -32.16 40.64
C GLY A 169 16.01 -32.02 42.16
N GLY A 170 14.94 -31.34 42.61
CA GLY A 170 14.54 -31.18 44.00
C GLY A 170 13.37 -32.10 44.35
N ARG A 171 13.19 -32.45 45.62
CA ARG A 171 12.17 -33.42 46.06
C ARG A 171 10.72 -32.99 45.76
N ASP A 172 10.48 -31.69 45.54
CA ASP A 172 9.15 -31.10 45.42
C ASP A 172 8.86 -30.43 44.06
N GLU A 173 9.78 -30.49 43.09
CA GLU A 173 9.57 -29.92 41.75
C GLU A 173 9.59 -31.01 40.67
N PRO A 174 8.60 -31.03 39.74
CA PRO A 174 8.59 -31.99 38.65
C PRO A 174 9.79 -31.74 37.72
N ASP A 175 10.69 -32.74 37.65
CA ASP A 175 11.86 -32.71 36.78
C ASP A 175 11.44 -32.92 35.32
N LEU A 176 11.17 -31.81 34.63
CA LEU A 176 10.97 -31.78 33.19
C LEU A 176 12.35 -31.85 32.52
N TYR A 177 12.80 -33.06 32.18
CA TYR A 177 14.03 -33.31 31.42
C TYR A 177 14.14 -32.47 30.15
N ILE A 178 13.00 -32.14 29.52
CA ILE A 178 12.91 -31.26 28.35
C ILE A 178 12.26 -29.93 28.77
N PRO A 179 12.94 -28.79 28.65
CA PRO A 179 12.41 -27.50 29.07
C PRO A 179 11.47 -26.89 27.99
N ILE A 180 10.28 -27.47 27.83
CA ILE A 180 9.31 -27.14 26.75
C ILE A 180 9.02 -25.64 26.67
N PHE A 181 8.75 -24.97 27.81
CA PHE A 181 8.45 -23.53 27.82
C PHE A 181 9.65 -22.66 27.45
N THR A 182 10.88 -23.07 27.82
CA THR A 182 12.09 -22.37 27.40
C THR A 182 12.34 -22.53 25.91
N ILE A 183 12.05 -23.71 25.34
CA ILE A 183 12.12 -23.94 23.89
C ILE A 183 11.09 -23.08 23.17
N LEU A 184 9.84 -23.01 23.64
CA LEU A 184 8.82 -22.14 23.04
C LEU A 184 9.24 -20.66 23.10
N GLN A 185 9.77 -20.20 24.23
CA GLN A 185 10.32 -18.84 24.34
C GLN A 185 11.48 -18.62 23.38
N PHE A 186 12.40 -19.58 23.25
CA PHE A 186 13.48 -19.53 22.27
C PHE A 186 12.95 -19.33 20.86
N LEU A 187 11.99 -20.15 20.44
CA LEU A 187 11.37 -20.02 19.12
C LEU A 187 10.73 -18.65 18.90
N PHE A 188 10.03 -18.09 19.90
CA PHE A 188 9.42 -16.77 19.77
C PHE A 188 10.44 -15.64 19.66
N TYR A 189 11.43 -15.57 20.57
CA TYR A 189 12.37 -14.45 20.59
C TYR A 189 13.42 -14.55 19.48
N ILE A 190 13.98 -15.74 19.22
CA ILE A 190 14.93 -15.94 18.11
C ILE A 190 14.20 -15.87 16.78
N GLY A 191 13.01 -16.45 16.67
CA GLY A 191 12.19 -16.32 15.46
C GLY A 191 11.88 -14.85 15.15
N TRP A 192 11.53 -14.06 16.16
CA TRP A 192 11.28 -12.63 15.94
C TRP A 192 12.55 -11.84 15.58
N LEU A 193 13.70 -12.18 16.17
CA LEU A 193 14.99 -11.63 15.76
C LEU A 193 15.29 -11.98 14.30
N LYS A 194 15.05 -13.24 13.88
CA LYS A 194 15.28 -13.72 12.52
C LYS A 194 14.42 -13.01 11.48
N VAL A 195 13.13 -12.80 11.77
CA VAL A 195 12.26 -11.95 10.93
C VAL A 195 12.88 -10.55 10.73
N GLY A 196 13.50 -9.98 11.75
CA GLY A 196 14.19 -8.69 11.64
C GLY A 196 15.48 -8.75 10.81
N GLU A 197 16.20 -9.87 10.84
CA GLU A 197 17.42 -10.10 10.05
C GLU A 197 17.08 -10.29 8.56
N ASP A 198 16.11 -11.14 8.26
CA ASP A 198 15.70 -11.49 6.88
C ASP A 198 15.14 -10.24 6.15
N LEU A 199 14.31 -9.43 6.83
CA LEU A 199 13.73 -8.22 6.23
C LEU A 199 14.72 -7.05 6.12
N MET A 200 15.96 -7.19 6.61
CA MET A 200 16.92 -6.09 6.65
C MET A 200 17.53 -5.77 5.29
N ASN A 201 17.69 -6.79 4.44
CA ASN A 201 18.18 -6.65 3.06
C ASN A 201 17.26 -7.40 2.08
N PRO A 202 16.18 -6.76 1.58
CA PRO A 202 15.22 -7.43 0.70
C PRO A 202 15.71 -7.65 -0.74
N PHE A 203 16.97 -7.36 -1.04
CA PHE A 203 17.57 -7.45 -2.38
C PHE A 203 18.65 -8.55 -2.47
N GLY A 204 18.66 -9.45 -1.49
CA GLY A 204 19.57 -10.58 -1.42
C GLY A 204 19.16 -11.73 -2.35
N GLU A 205 19.26 -12.95 -1.82
CA GLU A 205 18.91 -14.18 -2.53
C GLU A 205 17.95 -15.09 -1.76
N ASP A 206 17.36 -14.62 -0.67
CA ASP A 206 16.45 -15.39 0.17
C ASP A 206 15.08 -15.59 -0.48
N ASP A 207 14.31 -16.59 -0.03
CA ASP A 207 13.03 -16.96 -0.66
C ASP A 207 11.98 -15.83 -0.62
N ASP A 208 12.06 -14.95 0.39
CA ASP A 208 11.15 -13.82 0.60
C ASP A 208 11.68 -12.47 0.06
N ASP A 209 12.86 -12.48 -0.59
CA ASP A 209 13.45 -11.28 -1.20
C ASP A 209 12.68 -10.83 -2.45
N PHE A 210 12.83 -9.56 -2.81
CA PHE A 210 12.14 -8.99 -3.97
C PHE A 210 12.66 -9.55 -5.29
N GLU A 211 11.72 -10.01 -6.12
CA GLU A 211 12.00 -10.61 -7.43
C GLU A 211 12.29 -9.57 -8.53
N LEU A 212 13.37 -8.78 -8.37
CA LEU A 212 13.71 -7.71 -9.30
C LEU A 212 13.98 -8.20 -10.74
N ASN A 213 14.49 -9.42 -10.91
CA ASN A 213 14.68 -10.01 -12.24
C ASN A 213 13.33 -10.23 -12.96
N TYR A 214 12.33 -10.78 -12.25
CA TYR A 214 10.98 -10.92 -12.79
C TYR A 214 10.36 -9.56 -13.09
N VAL A 215 10.48 -8.60 -12.16
CA VAL A 215 9.95 -7.24 -12.36
C VAL A 215 10.60 -6.60 -13.59
N LEU A 216 11.91 -6.78 -13.80
CA LEU A 216 12.60 -6.29 -14.99
C LEU A 216 12.03 -6.88 -16.28
N ASP A 217 11.88 -8.20 -16.32
CA ASP A 217 11.37 -8.92 -17.51
C ASP A 217 9.95 -8.49 -17.86
N ARG A 218 9.09 -8.42 -16.84
CA ARG A 218 7.73 -7.92 -16.97
C ARG A 218 7.71 -6.46 -17.44
N ASN A 219 8.58 -5.61 -16.91
CA ASN A 219 8.64 -4.19 -17.28
C ASN A 219 9.12 -3.99 -18.71
N ILE A 220 10.08 -4.79 -19.19
CA ILE A 220 10.51 -4.77 -20.59
C ILE A 220 9.34 -5.15 -21.50
N GLN A 221 8.67 -6.26 -21.21
CA GLN A 221 7.55 -6.74 -22.02
C GLN A 221 6.41 -5.71 -22.06
N VAL A 222 5.94 -5.24 -20.89
CA VAL A 222 4.81 -4.30 -20.81
C VAL A 222 5.16 -2.94 -21.39
N ALA A 223 6.36 -2.42 -21.15
CA ALA A 223 6.78 -1.13 -21.73
C ALA A 223 6.85 -1.19 -23.26
N TYR A 224 7.27 -2.32 -23.84
CA TYR A 224 7.25 -2.50 -25.29
C TYR A 224 5.83 -2.63 -25.85
N LEU A 225 4.94 -3.38 -25.18
CA LEU A 225 3.53 -3.44 -25.56
C LEU A 225 2.86 -2.06 -25.53
N LEU A 226 3.16 -1.24 -24.52
CA LEU A 226 2.65 0.14 -24.42
C LEU A 226 3.24 1.04 -25.52
N ALA A 227 4.51 0.86 -25.87
CA ALA A 227 5.18 1.63 -26.92
C ALA A 227 4.71 1.27 -28.34
N GLU A 228 4.34 0.00 -28.57
CA GLU A 228 3.95 -0.53 -29.88
C GLU A 228 2.45 -0.80 -29.94
N ASP A 229 2.06 -2.04 -29.65
CA ASP A 229 0.76 -2.62 -29.95
C ASP A 229 -0.38 -1.78 -29.38
N LEU A 230 -0.28 -1.38 -28.13
CA LEU A 230 -1.37 -0.70 -27.42
C LEU A 230 -1.48 0.79 -27.76
N SER A 231 -0.51 1.35 -28.50
CA SER A 231 -0.44 2.81 -28.65
C SER A 231 -1.62 3.42 -29.40
N ASP A 232 -2.15 2.71 -30.40
CA ASP A 232 -3.29 3.16 -31.20
C ASP A 232 -4.43 2.11 -31.26
N GLN A 233 -4.34 1.04 -30.47
CA GLN A 233 -5.36 -0.03 -30.45
C GLN A 233 -6.52 0.33 -29.52
N LEU A 234 -7.72 0.45 -30.08
CA LEU A 234 -8.96 0.60 -29.32
C LEU A 234 -10.09 -0.27 -29.91
N PRO A 235 -10.90 -0.95 -29.07
CA PRO A 235 -12.13 -1.57 -29.51
C PRO A 235 -13.10 -0.52 -30.07
N LYS A 236 -13.85 -0.86 -31.13
CA LYS A 236 -14.86 0.04 -31.70
C LYS A 236 -15.85 0.48 -30.61
N PRO A 237 -16.04 1.79 -30.38
CA PRO A 237 -17.02 2.28 -29.41
C PRO A 237 -18.41 1.73 -29.75
N LYS A 238 -19.09 1.17 -28.74
CA LYS A 238 -20.45 0.64 -28.85
C LYS A 238 -21.25 1.06 -27.63
N VAL A 239 -22.55 1.16 -27.84
CA VAL A 239 -23.54 1.35 -26.78
C VAL A 239 -23.46 0.18 -25.81
N ASP A 240 -23.32 0.46 -24.52
CA ASP A 240 -23.28 -0.57 -23.48
C ASP A 240 -24.69 -1.02 -23.04
N ILE A 241 -24.77 -2.09 -22.26
CA ILE A 241 -26.03 -2.72 -21.83
C ILE A 241 -26.88 -1.79 -20.93
N TYR A 242 -26.25 -0.83 -20.26
CA TYR A 242 -26.90 0.11 -19.34
C TYR A 242 -27.21 1.45 -19.97
N TRP A 243 -26.98 1.62 -21.27
CA TRP A 243 -27.22 2.89 -21.96
C TRP A 243 -28.66 3.38 -21.80
N GLY A 244 -28.82 4.61 -21.29
CA GLY A 244 -30.12 5.21 -21.02
C GLY A 244 -30.78 4.79 -19.70
N GLN A 245 -30.18 3.89 -18.92
CA GLN A 245 -30.65 3.53 -17.59
C GLN A 245 -30.14 4.53 -16.55
N LYS A 246 -31.02 5.11 -15.72
CA LYS A 246 -30.64 6.04 -14.65
C LYS A 246 -29.99 5.35 -13.45
N VAL A 247 -30.39 4.12 -13.17
CA VAL A 247 -29.88 3.31 -12.06
C VAL A 247 -29.53 1.92 -12.62
N PRO A 248 -28.26 1.69 -13.02
CA PRO A 248 -27.84 0.40 -13.55
C PRO A 248 -27.82 -0.65 -12.45
N MET A 249 -28.47 -1.80 -12.70
CA MET A 249 -28.47 -2.95 -11.79
C MET A 249 -27.48 -4.00 -12.29
N VAL A 250 -26.30 -4.06 -11.68
CA VAL A 250 -25.28 -5.07 -12.00
C VAL A 250 -25.64 -6.39 -11.34
N PRO A 251 -25.73 -7.52 -12.08
CA PRO A 251 -26.18 -8.79 -11.54
C PRO A 251 -25.14 -9.43 -10.61
N TYR A 252 -25.63 -10.15 -9.60
CA TYR A 252 -24.82 -10.97 -8.70
C TYR A 252 -24.83 -12.43 -9.12
N THR A 253 -23.71 -13.12 -8.94
CA THR A 253 -23.66 -14.58 -9.07
C THR A 253 -24.29 -15.26 -7.84
N ARG A 254 -24.67 -16.54 -7.96
CA ARG A 254 -25.19 -17.32 -6.83
C ARG A 254 -24.20 -17.42 -5.66
N GLY A 255 -22.89 -17.40 -5.94
CA GLY A 255 -21.84 -17.45 -4.92
C GLY A 255 -21.75 -16.16 -4.10
N SER A 256 -21.88 -15.00 -4.75
CA SER A 256 -21.83 -13.68 -4.09
C SER A 256 -23.06 -13.41 -3.22
N LEU A 257 -24.23 -13.98 -3.54
CA LEU A 257 -25.47 -13.79 -2.76
C LEU A 257 -25.42 -14.37 -1.34
N LYS A 258 -24.44 -15.24 -1.03
CA LYS A 258 -24.33 -15.87 0.30
C LYS A 258 -24.01 -14.87 1.42
N LYS A 259 -23.44 -13.70 1.08
CA LYS A 259 -23.11 -12.65 2.04
C LYS A 259 -23.82 -11.36 1.59
N PRO A 260 -24.80 -10.85 2.36
CA PRO A 260 -25.43 -9.58 2.04
C PRO A 260 -24.42 -8.44 2.19
N ASP A 261 -24.46 -7.48 1.27
CA ASP A 261 -23.63 -6.29 1.35
C ASP A 261 -24.10 -5.40 2.50
N ASN A 262 -23.13 -4.91 3.28
CA ASN A 262 -23.41 -3.88 4.27
C ASN A 262 -23.34 -2.51 3.58
N VAL A 263 -24.46 -2.08 3.01
CA VAL A 263 -24.54 -0.78 2.33
C VAL A 263 -24.45 0.33 3.37
N PHE A 264 -23.47 1.22 3.20
CA PHE A 264 -23.31 2.37 4.07
C PHE A 264 -24.47 3.36 3.83
N THR A 265 -25.41 3.42 4.77
CA THR A 265 -26.53 4.37 4.77
C THR A 265 -26.29 5.58 5.69
N GLY A 266 -25.13 5.63 6.36
CA GLY A 266 -24.82 6.60 7.41
C GLY A 266 -25.26 6.10 8.79
N HIS A 267 -24.31 5.97 9.72
CA HIS A 267 -24.56 5.39 11.05
C HIS A 267 -25.52 6.19 11.94
N LEU A 268 -25.84 7.43 11.57
CA LEU A 268 -26.78 8.31 12.27
C LEU A 268 -28.10 8.49 11.52
N THR A 269 -28.26 7.90 10.34
CA THR A 269 -29.48 8.08 9.52
C THR A 269 -30.71 7.45 10.17
N GLU A 270 -30.50 6.46 11.04
CA GLU A 270 -31.55 5.86 11.88
C GLU A 270 -31.80 6.64 13.18
N LEU A 271 -30.96 7.63 13.52
CA LEU A 271 -31.10 8.43 14.73
C LEU A 271 -32.30 9.37 14.58
N LYS A 272 -33.35 9.12 15.37
CA LYS A 272 -34.56 9.95 15.41
C LYS A 272 -34.50 10.92 16.58
N PHE A 273 -34.60 12.22 16.29
CA PHE A 273 -34.77 13.26 17.30
C PHE A 273 -36.24 13.37 17.71
N LYS A 274 -36.51 13.82 18.95
CA LYS A 274 -37.88 14.14 19.36
C LYS A 274 -38.33 15.41 18.62
N ALA A 275 -39.63 15.55 18.35
CA ALA A 275 -40.18 16.72 17.65
C ALA A 275 -39.72 18.07 18.22
N LYS A 276 -39.65 18.17 19.57
CA LYS A 276 -39.20 19.37 20.29
C LYS A 276 -37.73 19.75 20.05
N ASP A 277 -36.90 18.78 19.67
CA ASP A 277 -35.47 18.96 19.43
C ASP A 277 -35.16 19.21 17.94
N MET A 278 -36.18 19.15 17.07
CA MET A 278 -36.07 19.34 15.61
C MET A 278 -36.51 20.73 15.15
N ASP A 279 -37.05 21.55 16.05
CA ASP A 279 -37.50 22.90 15.72
C ASP A 279 -36.30 23.77 15.34
N PHE A 280 -36.43 24.51 14.22
CA PHE A 280 -35.41 25.46 13.80
C PHE A 280 -35.44 26.68 14.73
N VAL A 281 -34.30 26.96 15.36
CA VAL A 281 -34.12 28.16 16.19
C VAL A 281 -33.41 29.23 15.37
N GLU A 282 -33.96 30.45 15.35
CA GLU A 282 -33.33 31.59 14.65
C GLU A 282 -31.98 31.94 15.29
N GLN A 283 -30.93 32.14 14.48
CA GLN A 283 -29.59 32.49 14.98
C GLN A 283 -29.55 33.77 15.84
N ASN A 284 -30.52 34.68 15.67
CA ASN A 284 -30.64 35.90 16.47
C ASN A 284 -30.88 35.59 17.96
N SER A 285 -31.57 34.50 18.28
CA SER A 285 -31.82 34.06 19.66
C SER A 285 -30.56 33.52 20.37
N LEU A 286 -29.48 33.22 19.64
CA LEU A 286 -28.16 32.90 20.22
C LEU A 286 -27.37 34.15 20.61
N MET A 287 -27.73 35.33 20.06
CA MET A 287 -27.10 36.61 20.37
C MET A 287 -27.75 37.31 21.57
N GLU A 288 -28.98 36.93 21.91
CA GLU A 288 -29.64 37.32 23.17
C GLU A 288 -29.07 36.49 24.33
N ARG A 289 -27.88 36.88 24.81
CA ARG A 289 -27.43 36.49 26.14
C ARG A 289 -28.47 36.98 27.14
N GLU A 290 -29.15 36.08 27.85
CA GLU A 290 -29.81 36.44 29.09
C GLU A 290 -28.79 37.15 30.01
N PRO A 291 -29.15 38.31 30.60
CA PRO A 291 -28.31 38.97 31.57
C PRO A 291 -28.22 38.11 32.84
N GLY A 292 -27.21 37.25 32.87
CA GLY A 292 -26.59 36.66 34.05
C GLY A 292 -27.53 35.94 35.01
N LEU A 293 -27.47 34.60 34.99
CA LEU A 293 -27.54 33.85 36.23
C LEU A 293 -26.46 34.42 37.15
N SER A 294 -26.86 35.17 38.18
CA SER A 294 -25.94 35.65 39.20
C SER A 294 -25.30 34.44 39.86
N TRP A 295 -23.97 34.35 39.77
CA TRP A 295 -23.22 33.36 40.55
C TRP A 295 -23.60 33.52 42.03
N PRO A 296 -23.84 32.42 42.77
CA PRO A 296 -24.27 32.51 44.16
C PRO A 296 -23.24 33.30 44.97
N THR A 297 -23.67 34.37 45.63
CA THR A 297 -22.80 35.17 46.51
C THR A 297 -22.26 34.28 47.64
N VAL A 298 -21.10 34.62 48.20
CA VAL A 298 -20.45 33.87 49.30
C VAL A 298 -21.40 33.60 50.49
N ALA A 299 -22.42 34.43 50.69
CA ALA A 299 -23.50 34.21 51.66
C ALA A 299 -24.40 32.99 51.36
N MET A 300 -24.71 32.73 50.08
CA MET A 300 -25.53 31.58 49.66
C MET A 300 -24.78 30.26 49.76
N MET A 301 -23.46 30.25 49.50
CA MET A 301 -22.63 29.05 49.71
C MET A 301 -22.50 28.67 51.19
N ARG A 302 -22.48 29.64 52.11
CA ARG A 302 -22.43 29.37 53.57
C ARG A 302 -23.73 28.76 54.11
N ALA A 303 -24.88 29.10 53.53
CA ALA A 303 -26.18 28.53 53.92
C ALA A 303 -26.34 27.05 53.49
N ALA A 304 -25.69 26.64 52.39
CA ALA A 304 -25.74 25.26 51.89
C ALA A 304 -25.01 24.25 52.81
N HIS A 305 -24.06 24.70 53.64
CA HIS A 305 -23.40 23.86 54.66
C HIS A 305 -24.25 23.60 55.91
N LEU A 306 -25.39 24.28 56.07
CA LEU A 306 -26.29 24.11 57.22
C LEU A 306 -27.50 23.20 56.93
N LEU A 307 -27.62 22.66 55.71
CA LEU A 307 -28.73 21.77 55.33
C LEU A 307 -28.33 20.29 55.47
N PRO A 308 -29.16 19.44 56.11
CA PRO A 308 -28.83 18.04 56.35
C PRO A 308 -28.87 17.21 55.05
N ARG A 309 -27.78 16.47 54.78
CA ARG A 309 -27.67 15.49 53.69
C ARG A 309 -28.68 14.35 53.86
N LYS A 310 -29.64 14.19 52.95
CA LYS A 310 -30.49 12.99 52.87
C LYS A 310 -29.76 11.84 52.15
N LYS A 311 -29.91 10.64 52.71
CA LYS A 311 -29.20 9.38 52.39
C LYS A 311 -29.41 8.89 50.94
N GLN A 312 -28.33 8.38 50.35
CA GLN A 312 -28.32 7.58 49.12
C GLN A 312 -29.19 6.31 49.28
N ILE A 313 -30.12 6.08 48.36
CA ILE A 313 -30.79 4.79 48.19
C ILE A 313 -30.22 4.13 46.93
N LYS A 314 -29.57 2.97 47.12
CA LYS A 314 -29.07 2.08 46.07
C LYS A 314 -30.25 1.49 45.29
N ARG A 315 -30.15 1.42 43.96
CA ARG A 315 -30.90 0.45 43.15
C ARG A 315 -29.98 -0.29 42.19
N SER A 316 -30.06 -1.61 42.27
CA SER A 316 -29.31 -2.66 41.60
C SER A 316 -29.71 -2.84 40.14
N CYS A 317 -28.73 -3.19 39.31
CA CYS A 317 -28.94 -3.73 37.96
C CYS A 317 -29.55 -5.13 38.00
N SER A 318 -30.54 -5.39 37.16
CA SER A 318 -30.95 -6.74 36.78
C SER A 318 -31.16 -6.80 35.27
N ALA A 319 -30.43 -7.71 34.63
CA ALA A 319 -30.62 -8.13 33.25
C ALA A 319 -31.90 -8.98 33.13
N SER A 320 -32.61 -8.84 32.01
CA SER A 320 -33.59 -9.82 31.57
C SER A 320 -33.68 -9.85 30.05
N SER A 321 -33.38 -11.02 29.48
CA SER A 321 -33.70 -11.42 28.12
C SER A 321 -35.21 -11.50 27.91
N SER A 322 -35.70 -11.25 26.69
CA SER A 322 -36.99 -11.77 26.25
C SER A 322 -36.97 -12.13 24.77
N LYS A 323 -37.12 -13.43 24.52
CA LYS A 323 -37.67 -14.03 23.29
C LYS A 323 -39.14 -13.63 23.13
N GLN A 324 -39.59 -13.44 21.89
CA GLN A 324 -40.97 -13.67 21.38
C GLN A 324 -40.89 -13.50 19.84
N ALA A 325 -40.94 -14.55 19.01
CA ALA A 325 -42.03 -15.48 18.70
C ALA A 325 -43.20 -14.84 17.92
N ASN A 326 -43.20 -15.12 16.61
CA ASN A 326 -44.29 -15.31 15.64
C ASN A 326 -45.73 -14.91 16.01
N THR A 327 -46.33 -14.11 15.13
CA THR A 327 -47.65 -14.36 14.52
C THR A 327 -47.88 -13.39 13.36
N PHE A 328 -48.13 -13.91 12.14
CA PHE A 328 -49.30 -13.62 11.31
C PHE A 328 -49.17 -14.36 9.97
N GLY A 329 -50.17 -15.18 9.66
CA GLY A 329 -50.21 -16.08 8.51
C GLY A 329 -50.95 -15.54 7.29
N GLU A 330 -50.86 -16.36 6.24
CA GLU A 330 -51.86 -16.65 5.19
C GLU A 330 -52.39 -15.48 4.34
N ASN A 331 -51.95 -15.44 3.07
CA ASN A 331 -52.80 -15.82 1.93
C ASN A 331 -52.11 -15.49 0.59
N SER A 332 -51.96 -16.51 -0.26
CA SER A 332 -52.24 -16.50 -1.72
C SER A 332 -51.46 -17.60 -2.44
N ALA A 333 -52.00 -18.81 -2.40
CA ALA A 333 -51.81 -19.77 -3.47
C ALA A 333 -52.75 -19.36 -4.62
N LEU A 334 -52.23 -19.26 -5.85
CA LEU A 334 -52.94 -19.60 -7.09
C LEU A 334 -52.00 -19.51 -8.30
N LYS A 335 -52.03 -20.60 -9.08
CA LYS A 335 -51.57 -20.80 -10.47
C LYS A 335 -50.12 -21.21 -10.71
N GLU A 336 -49.91 -22.52 -10.57
CA GLU A 336 -49.25 -23.32 -11.60
C GLU A 336 -49.94 -23.13 -12.95
N ASP A 337 -49.17 -22.87 -14.00
CA ASP A 337 -49.43 -23.39 -15.34
C ASP A 337 -48.07 -23.60 -16.04
N ALA A 338 -47.95 -24.78 -16.62
CA ALA A 338 -46.79 -25.34 -17.29
C ALA A 338 -46.38 -24.56 -18.55
N ILE A 339 -45.16 -24.78 -19.02
CA ILE A 339 -44.85 -25.19 -20.41
C ILE A 339 -43.42 -25.77 -20.46
N HIS A 340 -43.38 -27.02 -20.94
CA HIS A 340 -42.21 -27.79 -21.36
C HIS A 340 -41.74 -27.35 -22.76
N GLU A 341 -40.47 -27.64 -23.05
CA GLU A 341 -39.82 -27.90 -24.35
C GLU A 341 -40.67 -27.86 -25.63
N THR A 342 -40.19 -27.16 -26.67
CA THR A 342 -39.64 -27.73 -27.93
C THR A 342 -39.25 -26.62 -28.91
N ASP A 343 -38.22 -26.92 -29.70
CA ASP A 343 -37.62 -26.19 -30.84
C ASP A 343 -36.65 -25.01 -30.59
#